data_AF-A0AA50AI96-F1
#
_entry.id   AF-A0AA50AI96-F1
#
_cell.length_a   1.000
_cell.length_b   1.000
_cell.length_c   1.000
_cell.angle_alpha   90.00
_cell.angle_beta   90.00
_cell.angle_gamma   90.00
#
_symmetry.space_group_name_H-M   'P 1'
#
loop_
_entity.id
_entity.type
_entity.pdbx_description
1 polymer ?
#
loop_
_entity_poly.entity_id
_entity_poly.type
_entity_poly.pdbx_seq_one_letter_code
_entity_poly.pdbx_strand_id
1 'polypeptide(L)' 'EDTTGQILQEGISEAGGVSLWTAAATSYSVHHLPMIPMFIYYSMFGFQRVGDFIWAAADSRARGFLLGATSG' A
#
# COMPACT_ATOMS: atom_id res chain seq x y z
N GLU A 1 -5.30 18.76 10.26
CA GLU A 1 -5.56 17.32 10.03
C GLU A 1 -6.87 17.01 10.70
N ASP A 2 -7.85 16.52 9.93
CA ASP A 2 -9.17 16.16 10.47
C ASP A 2 -9.24 14.64 10.61
N THR A 3 -9.96 14.15 11.61
CA THR A 3 -10.10 12.71 11.88
C THR A 3 -10.85 11.98 10.77
N THR A 4 -11.55 12.71 9.91
CA THR A 4 -12.26 12.18 8.73
C THR A 4 -11.42 12.17 7.45
N GLY A 5 -10.12 12.52 7.53
CA GLY A 5 -9.21 12.50 6.40
C GLY A 5 -9.08 11.10 5.77
N GLN A 6 -9.18 11.02 4.45
CA GLN A 6 -9.10 9.75 3.71
C GLN A 6 -7.70 9.42 3.18
N ILE A 7 -6.81 10.41 3.16
CA ILE A 7 -5.43 10.25 2.68
C ILE A 7 -4.55 9.87 3.86
N LEU A 8 -3.81 8.77 3.72
CA LEU A 8 -2.83 8.30 4.70
C LEU A 8 -1.44 8.77 4.29
N GLN A 9 -0.77 9.53 5.16
CA GLN A 9 0.57 10.06 4.95
C GLN A 9 1.56 9.45 5.95
N GLU A 10 2.37 8.49 5.49
CA GLU A 10 3.33 7.73 6.32
C GLU A 10 4.71 8.36 6.46
N GLY A 11 4.94 9.52 5.84
CA GLY A 11 6.27 10.14 5.80
C GLY A 11 7.30 9.33 5.00
N ILE A 12 8.57 9.35 5.42
CA ILE A 12 9.67 8.63 4.75
C ILE A 12 9.71 7.18 5.26
N SER A 13 8.70 6.41 4.88
CA SER A 13 8.59 5.00 5.24
C SER A 13 7.82 4.23 4.18
N GLU A 14 8.53 3.69 3.18
CA GLU A 14 7.90 2.87 2.15
C GLU A 14 7.37 1.54 2.71
N ALA A 15 8.04 1.00 3.74
CA ALA A 15 7.59 -0.21 4.42
C ALA A 15 6.27 0.03 5.18
N GLY A 16 6.13 1.20 5.83
CA GLY A 16 4.86 1.62 6.45
C GLY A 16 3.76 1.81 5.41
N GLY A 17 4.07 2.52 4.32
CA GLY A 17 3.16 2.74 3.21
C GLY A 17 2.62 1.45 2.57
N VAL A 18 3.49 0.47 2.29
CA VAL A 18 3.08 -0.85 1.78
C VAL A 18 2.29 -1.65 2.82
N SER A 19 2.60 -1.53 4.11
CA SER A 19 1.86 -2.22 5.17
C SER A 19 0.42 -1.70 5.28
N LEU A 20 0.22 -0.38 5.24
CA LEU A 20 -1.11 0.23 5.19
C LEU A 20 -1.87 -0.15 3.92
N TRP A 21 -1.19 -0.10 2.78
CA TRP A 21 -1.77 -0.53 1.51
C TRP A 21 -2.23 -1.98 1.60
N THR A 22 -1.44 -2.88 2.20
CA THR A 22 -1.78 -4.30 2.35
C THR A 22 -2.98 -4.50 3.27
N ALA A 23 -3.05 -3.77 4.39
CA ALA A 23 -4.20 -3.82 5.31
C ALA A 23 -5.50 -3.39 4.60
N ALA A 24 -5.45 -2.27 3.86
CA ALA A 24 -6.60 -1.82 3.08
C ALA A 24 -6.94 -2.81 1.95
N ALA A 25 -5.93 -3.35 1.27
CA ALA A 25 -6.08 -4.25 0.11
C ALA A 25 -6.62 -5.63 0.48
N THR A 26 -6.57 -6.00 1.76
CA THR A 26 -7.09 -7.27 2.31
C THR A 26 -8.35 -7.09 3.17
N SER A 27 -8.80 -5.84 3.38
CA SER A 27 -9.98 -5.50 4.17
C SER A 27 -11.26 -6.19 3.66
N TYR A 28 -11.34 -6.48 2.35
CA TYR A 28 -12.43 -7.26 1.77
C TYR A 28 -12.61 -8.64 2.41
N SER A 29 -11.52 -9.27 2.88
CA SER A 29 -11.54 -10.60 3.50
C SER A 29 -11.51 -10.51 5.02
N VAL A 30 -10.68 -9.63 5.59
CA VAL A 30 -10.48 -9.55 7.05
C VAL A 30 -11.69 -8.88 7.74
N HIS A 31 -12.24 -7.83 7.14
CA HIS A 31 -13.31 -7.02 7.73
C HIS A 31 -14.63 -7.06 6.95
N HIS A 32 -14.68 -7.83 5.85
CA HIS A 32 -15.85 -7.90 4.96
C HIS A 32 -16.25 -6.52 4.40
N LEU A 33 -15.28 -5.60 4.32
CA LEU A 33 -15.47 -4.24 3.86
C LEU A 33 -14.48 -3.97 2.72
N PRO A 34 -14.92 -4.02 1.45
CA PRO A 34 -14.01 -3.83 0.32
C PRO A 34 -13.51 -2.39 0.27
N MET A 35 -12.18 -2.23 0.27
CA MET A 35 -11.49 -0.96 0.05
C MET A 35 -10.64 -1.06 -1.22
N ILE A 36 -10.40 0.07 -1.88
CA ILE A 36 -9.58 0.16 -3.09
C ILE A 36 -8.38 1.07 -2.79
N PRO A 37 -7.27 0.53 -2.26
CA PRO A 37 -6.12 1.35 -1.93
C PRO A 37 -5.25 1.66 -3.15
N MET A 38 -4.74 2.90 -3.17
CA MET A 38 -3.77 3.38 -4.15
C MET A 38 -2.56 3.92 -3.41
N PHE A 39 -1.40 3.29 -3.59
CA PHE A 39 -0.15 3.73 -2.97
C PHE A 39 0.81 4.25 -4.05
N ILE A 40 1.12 5.55 -3.99
CA ILE A 40 2.01 6.24 -4.93
C ILE A 40 3.35 6.55 -4.26
N TYR A 41 4.44 6.21 -4.94
CA TYR A 41 5.80 6.36 -4.42
C TYR A 41 6.80 6.45 -5.57
N TYR A 42 8.04 6.90 -5.29
CA TYR A 42 9.13 6.89 -6.26
C TYR A 42 9.45 5.44 -6.67
N SER A 43 9.31 5.12 -7.96
CA SER A 43 9.39 3.74 -8.48
C SER A 43 10.61 2.93 -8.00
N MET A 44 11.76 3.59 -7.83
CA MET A 44 12.99 3.00 -7.30
C MET A 44 12.83 2.38 -5.89
N PHE A 45 11.95 2.93 -5.05
CA PHE A 45 11.72 2.46 -3.68
C PHE A 45 10.49 1.53 -3.55
N GLY A 46 10.03 0.96 -4.66
CA GLY A 46 9.01 -0.09 -4.64
C GLY A 46 9.62 -1.47 -4.45
N PHE A 47 9.50 -2.29 -5.49
CA PHE A 47 9.95 -3.69 -5.51
C PHE A 47 11.40 -3.90 -5.04
N GLN A 48 12.31 -2.94 -5.30
CA GLN A 48 13.69 -3.05 -4.84
C GLN A 48 13.85 -2.83 -3.32
N ARG A 49 13.07 -1.92 -2.73
CA ARG A 49 13.22 -1.51 -1.32
C ARG A 49 12.35 -2.32 -0.37
N VAL A 50 11.14 -2.67 -0.80
CA VAL A 50 10.10 -3.34 0.00
C VAL A 50 9.56 -4.60 -0.70
N GLY A 51 10.38 -5.25 -1.52
CA GLY A 51 9.98 -6.42 -2.31
C GLY A 51 9.41 -7.58 -1.49
N ASP A 52 9.99 -7.86 -0.32
CA ASP A 52 9.51 -8.94 0.56
C ASP A 52 8.12 -8.63 1.15
N PHE A 53 7.83 -7.36 1.47
CA PHE A 53 6.50 -6.93 1.87
C PHE A 53 5.48 -7.08 0.73
N ILE A 54 5.87 -6.75 -0.49
CA ILE A 54 5.01 -6.91 -1.67
C ILE A 54 4.75 -8.40 -1.93
N TRP A 55 5.76 -9.25 -1.74
CA TRP A 55 5.60 -10.70 -1.84
C TRP A 55 4.62 -11.24 -0.80
N ALA A 56 4.79 -10.86 0.48
CA ALA A 56 3.87 -11.23 1.55
C ALA A 56 2.44 -10.70 1.32
N ALA A 57 2.31 -9.50 0.76
CA ALA A 57 1.01 -8.94 0.39
C ALA A 57 0.34 -9.74 -0.74
N ALA A 58 1.11 -10.22 -1.72
CA ALA A 58 0.61 -11.09 -2.77
C ALA A 58 0.15 -12.45 -2.22
N ASP A 59 0.90 -13.05 -1.30
CA ASP A 59 0.51 -14.29 -0.60
C ASP A 59 -0.80 -14.10 0.20
N SER A 60 -0.95 -12.93 0.82
CA SER A 60 -2.17 -12.51 1.51
C SER A 60 -3.34 -12.16 0.58
N ARG A 61 -3.17 -12.33 -0.75
CA ARG A 61 -4.17 -12.01 -1.78
C ARG A 61 -4.65 -10.57 -1.75
N ALA A 62 -3.73 -9.63 -1.53
CA ALA A 62 -4.00 -8.20 -1.60
C ALA A 62 -4.59 -7.78 -2.96
N ARG A 63 -5.59 -6.91 -2.94
CA ARG A 63 -6.23 -6.32 -4.13
C ARG A 63 -6.15 -4.79 -4.06
N GLY A 64 -5.39 -4.17 -4.94
CA GLY A 64 -5.21 -2.72 -4.98
C GLY A 64 -4.20 -2.28 -6.04
N PHE A 65 -3.80 -1.02 -6.00
CA PHE A 65 -2.89 -0.42 -6.98
C PHE A 65 -1.60 0.08 -6.32
N LEU A 66 -0.45 -0.35 -6.84
CA LEU A 66 0.87 0.22 -6.55
C LEU A 66 1.29 1.11 -7.73
N LEU A 67 1.55 2.38 -7.46
CA LEU A 67 1.82 3.42 -8.45
C LEU A 67 3.27 3.88 -8.33
N GLY A 68 4.16 3.28 -9.12
CA GLY A 68 5.56 3.70 -9.23
C GLY A 68 5.71 4.99 -10.04
N ALA A 69 5.64 6.13 -9.36
CA ALA A 69 5.83 7.45 -9.92
C ALA A 69 7.31 7.71 -10.29
N THR A 70 7.51 8.74 -11.13
CA THR A 70 8.84 9.14 -11.66
C THR A 70 9.65 7.94 -12.14
N SER A 71 8.99 7.05 -12.87
CA SER A 71 9.61 5.91 -13.54
C SER A 71 10.19 6.36 -14.88
N GLY A 72 11.32 5.76 -15.28
CA GLY A 72 12.09 6.11 -16.46
C GLY A 72 13.53 5.64 -16.32
#